data_AF-A0A425W472-F1
#
_entry.id   AF-A0A425W472-F1
#
_cell.length_a   1.000
_cell.length_b   1.000
_cell.length_c   1.000
_cell.angle_alpha   90.00
_cell.angle_beta   90.00
_cell.angle_gamma   90.00
#
_symmetry.space_group_name_H-M   'P 1'
#
loop_
_entity.id
_entity.type
_entity.pdbx_description
1 polymer ?
#
loop_
_entity_poly.entity_id
_entity_poly.type
_entity_poly.pdbx_seq_one_letter_code
_entity_poly.pdbx_strand_id
1 'polypeptide(L)'
;KMCVALDWTGGEFFPTIFCGVALGYAVASLMGADPLLPVAVASGAAVGGWTRKPILSTAVLALCFPPIALPVVLAASWIAAELPHPQKKAA
;
A
#
# COMPACT_ATOMS: atom_id res chain seq x y z
N LYS A 1 6.53 -1.07 12.64
CA LYS A 1 7.66 -1.67 13.41
C LYS A 1 7.57 -1.53 14.92
N MET A 2 6.96 -0.50 15.54
CA MET A 2 6.88 -0.47 17.03
C MET A 2 6.20 -1.71 17.63
N CYS A 3 5.05 -2.13 17.11
CA CYS A 3 4.35 -3.31 17.62
C CYS A 3 5.12 -4.62 17.40
N VAL A 4 5.75 -4.79 16.24
CA VAL A 4 6.59 -5.97 15.95
C VAL A 4 7.91 -5.95 16.74
N ALA A 5 8.47 -4.76 16.99
CA ALA A 5 9.65 -4.60 17.85
C ALA A 5 9.35 -4.83 19.33
N LEU A 6 8.08 -4.76 19.73
CA LEU A 6 7.56 -5.10 21.06
C LEU A 6 7.12 -6.57 21.17
N ASP A 7 7.52 -7.40 20.19
CA ASP A 7 7.28 -8.86 20.16
C ASP A 7 5.80 -9.28 20.15
N TRP A 8 4.91 -8.42 19.62
CA TRP A 8 3.53 -8.83 19.35
C TRP A 8 3.47 -9.82 18.19
N THR A 9 2.80 -10.94 18.43
CA THR A 9 2.57 -11.98 17.42
C THR A 9 1.69 -11.44 16.29
N GLY A 10 2.27 -11.25 15.10
CA GLY A 10 1.55 -10.80 13.92
C GLY A 10 2.44 -10.20 12.83
N GLY A 11 1.92 -10.17 11.60
CA GLY A 11 2.61 -9.56 10.46
C GLY A 11 2.18 -8.10 10.20
N GLU A 12 3.01 -7.35 9.49
CA GLU A 12 2.75 -5.93 9.18
C GLU A 12 1.93 -5.71 7.90
N PHE A 13 1.61 -6.79 7.17
CA PHE A 13 1.01 -6.72 5.83
C PHE A 13 -0.42 -6.11 5.84
N PHE A 14 -1.36 -6.70 6.57
CA PHE A 14 -2.73 -6.19 6.67
C PHE A 14 -2.82 -4.80 7.31
N PRO A 15 -2.09 -4.49 8.39
CA PRO A 15 -2.01 -3.12 8.90
C PRO A 15 -1.54 -2.12 7.83
N THR A 16 -0.59 -2.50 6.98
CA THR A 16 -0.12 -1.64 5.88
C THR A 16 -1.21 -1.39 4.83
N ILE A 17 -2.01 -2.41 4.48
CA ILE A 17 -3.18 -2.22 3.60
C ILE A 17 -4.15 -1.23 4.23
N PHE A 18 -4.51 -1.43 5.50
CA PHE A 18 -5.45 -0.56 6.22
C PHE A 18 -4.97 0.90 6.24
N CYS A 19 -3.70 1.13 6.55
CA CYS A 19 -3.09 2.47 6.48
C CYS A 19 -3.18 3.07 5.08
N GLY A 20 -2.90 2.29 4.03
CA GLY A 20 -3.02 2.73 2.64
C GLY A 20 -4.45 3.12 2.25
N VAL A 21 -5.43 2.31 2.67
CA VAL A 21 -6.85 2.59 2.42
C VAL A 21 -7.31 3.84 3.17
N ALA A 22 -6.96 3.98 4.44
CA ALA A 22 -7.29 5.16 5.25
C ALA A 22 -6.69 6.44 4.66
N LEU A 23 -5.43 6.40 4.21
CA LEU A 23 -4.80 7.51 3.50
C LEU A 23 -5.53 7.85 2.20
N GLY A 24 -5.91 6.84 1.42
CA GLY A 24 -6.65 7.03 0.18
C GLY A 24 -8.00 7.73 0.39
N TYR A 25 -8.76 7.34 1.42
CA TYR A 25 -10.02 7.99 1.75
C TYR A 25 -9.81 9.43 2.26
N ALA A 26 -8.75 9.69 3.02
CA ALA A 26 -8.40 11.04 3.44
C ALA A 26 -8.05 11.94 2.23
N VAL A 27 -7.32 11.42 1.24
CA VAL A 27 -7.01 12.16 0.01
C VAL A 27 -8.28 12.37 -0.82
N ALA A 28 -9.14 11.36 -0.94
CA ALA A 28 -10.40 11.46 -1.66
C ALA A 28 -11.33 12.53 -1.06
N SER A 29 -11.43 12.59 0.28
CA SER A 29 -12.26 13.59 0.98
C SER A 29 -11.72 15.01 0.81
N LEU A 30 -10.40 15.19 0.79
CA LEU A 30 -9.78 16.49 0.53
C LEU A 30 -9.95 16.96 -0.92
N MET A 31 -9.93 16.05 -1.89
CA MET A 31 -10.15 16.38 -3.31
C MET A 31 -11.62 16.46 -3.72
N GLY A 32 -12.56 15.95 -2.90
CA GLY A 32 -13.97 15.83 -3.28
C GLY A 32 -14.20 14.89 -4.48
N ALA A 33 -13.30 13.93 -4.69
CA ALA A 33 -13.30 13.02 -5.84
C ALA A 33 -13.82 11.63 -5.45
N ASP A 34 -14.12 10.81 -6.46
CA ASP A 34 -14.44 9.39 -6.26
C ASP A 34 -13.29 8.67 -5.54
N PRO A 35 -13.55 7.94 -4.44
CA PRO A 35 -12.50 7.32 -3.63
C PRO A 35 -11.80 6.15 -4.31
N LEU A 36 -12.32 5.58 -5.39
CA LEU A 36 -11.77 4.38 -6.03
C LEU A 36 -10.32 4.57 -6.45
N LEU A 37 -10.00 5.69 -7.12
CA LEU A 37 -8.65 5.96 -7.63
C LEU A 37 -7.65 6.29 -6.50
N PRO A 38 -7.92 7.26 -5.59
CA PRO A 38 -7.01 7.57 -4.50
C PRO A 38 -6.74 6.36 -3.58
N VAL A 39 -7.77 5.56 -3.28
CA VAL A 39 -7.64 4.39 -2.42
C VAL A 39 -6.85 3.28 -3.11
N ALA A 40 -7.08 3.02 -4.40
CA ALA A 40 -6.30 2.03 -5.16
C ALA A 40 -4.82 2.42 -5.26
N VAL A 41 -4.52 3.69 -5.56
CA VAL A 41 -3.14 4.21 -5.66
C VAL A 41 -2.45 4.15 -4.29
N ALA A 42 -3.09 4.67 -3.23
CA ALA A 42 -2.48 4.71 -1.90
C ALA A 42 -2.24 3.31 -1.33
N SER A 43 -3.17 2.38 -1.52
CA SER A 43 -3.03 0.99 -1.07
C SER A 43 -1.95 0.24 -1.85
N GLY A 44 -1.93 0.39 -3.18
CA GLY A 44 -0.90 -0.20 -4.03
C GLY A 44 0.49 0.32 -3.69
N ALA A 45 0.63 1.64 -3.53
CA ALA A 45 1.89 2.28 -3.18
C ALA A 45 2.39 1.87 -1.78
N ALA A 46 1.51 1.85 -0.78
CA ALA A 46 1.89 1.48 0.59
C ALA A 46 2.39 0.03 0.67
N VAL A 47 1.64 -0.92 0.10
CA VAL A 47 1.95 -2.35 0.19
C VAL A 47 3.10 -2.72 -0.75
N GLY A 48 3.13 -2.18 -1.97
CA GLY A 48 4.21 -2.39 -2.94
C GLY A 48 5.54 -1.83 -2.44
N GLY A 49 5.52 -0.63 -1.87
CA GLY A 49 6.68 0.00 -1.27
C GLY A 49 7.22 -0.76 -0.07
N TRP A 50 6.34 -1.29 0.79
CA TRP A 50 6.76 -2.05 1.97
C TRP A 50 7.26 -3.46 1.65
N THR A 51 6.53 -4.20 0.80
CA THR A 51 6.85 -5.61 0.51
C THR A 51 7.93 -5.77 -0.56
N ARG A 52 8.17 -4.75 -1.40
CA ARG A 52 9.06 -4.79 -2.58
C ARG A 52 8.75 -5.96 -3.53
N LYS A 53 7.54 -6.50 -3.46
CA LYS A 53 7.03 -7.61 -4.29
C LYS A 53 5.73 -7.16 -4.95
N PRO A 54 5.79 -6.32 -5.99
CA PRO A 54 4.61 -5.67 -6.56
C PRO A 54 3.57 -6.69 -7.03
N ILE A 55 3.99 -7.76 -7.72
CA ILE A 55 3.10 -8.82 -8.22
C ILE A 55 2.32 -9.51 -7.08
N LEU A 56 3.00 -9.85 -5.98
CA LEU A 56 2.36 -10.48 -4.83
C LEU A 56 1.40 -9.51 -4.14
N SER A 57 1.80 -8.25 -3.97
CA SER A 57 0.94 -7.23 -3.37
C SER A 57 -0.33 -7.01 -4.18
N THR A 58 -0.23 -6.96 -5.51
CA THR A 58 -1.37 -6.79 -6.41
C THR A 58 -2.28 -8.00 -6.43
N ALA A 59 -1.73 -9.22 -6.35
CA ALA A 59 -2.53 -10.44 -6.31
C ALA A 59 -3.40 -10.49 -5.04
N VAL A 60 -2.87 -10.07 -3.89
CA VAL A 60 -3.67 -10.00 -2.65
C VAL A 60 -4.66 -8.84 -2.69
N LEU A 61 -4.26 -7.67 -3.20
CA LEU A 61 -5.16 -6.53 -3.36
C LEU A 61 -6.28 -6.80 -4.38
N ALA A 62 -6.11 -7.75 -5.30
CA ALA A 62 -7.17 -8.19 -6.20
C ALA A 62 -8.36 -8.83 -5.49
N LEU A 63 -8.18 -9.28 -4.25
CA LEU A 63 -9.29 -9.75 -3.41
C LEU A 63 -10.09 -8.59 -2.80
N CYS A 64 -9.48 -7.39 -2.69
CA CYS A 64 -10.07 -6.22 -2.03
C CYS A 64 -10.58 -5.16 -3.00
N PHE A 65 -10.06 -5.13 -4.22
CA PHE A 65 -10.37 -4.10 -5.22
C PHE A 65 -11.03 -4.68 -6.46
N PRO A 66 -11.94 -3.93 -7.12
CA PRO A 66 -12.54 -4.38 -8.36
C PRO A 66 -11.47 -4.58 -9.45
N PRO A 67 -11.68 -5.51 -10.39
CA PRO A 67 -10.69 -5.86 -11.41
C PRO A 67 -10.27 -4.67 -12.28
N ILE A 68 -11.16 -3.67 -12.44
CA ILE A 68 -10.88 -2.45 -13.19
C ILE A 68 -9.79 -1.56 -12.55
N ALA A 69 -9.58 -1.67 -11.23
CA ALA A 69 -8.58 -0.89 -10.51
C ALA A 69 -7.19 -1.56 -10.49
N LEU A 70 -7.10 -2.85 -10.83
CA LEU A 70 -5.84 -3.62 -10.74
C LEU A 70 -4.68 -3.06 -11.57
N PRO A 71 -4.89 -2.56 -12.80
CA PRO A 71 -3.79 -1.96 -13.56
C PRO A 71 -3.16 -0.77 -12.83
N VAL A 72 -3.98 0.04 -12.16
CA VAL A 72 -3.54 1.20 -11.39
C VAL A 72 -2.80 0.76 -10.12
N VAL A 73 -3.35 -0.23 -9.40
CA VAL A 73 -2.69 -0.80 -8.22
C VAL A 73 -1.32 -1.38 -8.58
N LEU A 74 -1.23 -2.08 -9.73
CA LEU A 74 0.02 -2.64 -10.22
C LEU A 74 1.03 -1.54 -10.52
N ALA A 75 0.65 -0.53 -11.31
CA ALA A 75 1.53 0.59 -11.62
C ALA A 75 2.01 1.31 -10.35
N ALA A 76 1.11 1.61 -9.42
CA ALA A 76 1.43 2.28 -8.15
C ALA A 76 2.38 1.44 -7.28
N SER A 77 2.11 0.13 -7.17
CA SER A 77 2.96 -0.78 -6.40
C SER A 77 4.36 -0.93 -6.99
N TRP A 78 4.46 -0.92 -8.32
CA TRP A 78 5.72 -1.03 -9.04
C TRP A 78 6.60 0.20 -8.82
N ILE A 79 6.04 1.39 -9.03
CA ILE A 79 6.74 2.67 -8.80
C ILE A 79 7.17 2.78 -7.34
N ALA A 80 6.29 2.43 -6.39
CA ALA A 80 6.63 2.46 -4.97
C ALA A 80 7.70 1.43 -4.57
N ALA A 81 7.72 0.28 -5.24
CA ALA A 81 8.75 -0.73 -5.08
C ALA A 81 10.10 -0.33 -5.70
N GLU A 82 10.17 0.75 -6.48
CA GLU A 82 11.43 1.27 -7.03
C GLU A 82 11.95 2.47 -6.23
N LEU A 83 11.06 3.25 -5.60
CA LEU A 83 11.43 4.42 -4.82
C LEU A 83 12.49 4.12 -3.75
N PRO A 84 13.44 5.05 -3.49
CA PRO A 84 14.48 4.87 -2.49
C PRO A 84 13.88 4.69 -1.10
N HIS A 85 14.20 3.56 -0.45
CA HIS A 85 13.72 3.31 0.90
C HIS A 85 14.57 4.10 1.91
N PRO A 86 13.96 4.81 2.88
CA PRO A 86 14.68 5.54 3.91
C PRO A 86 15.47 4.65 4.91
N GLN A 87 15.54 3.33 4.70
CA GLN A 87 16.25 2.41 5.62
C GLN A 87 17.64 1.98 5.16
N LYS A 88 18.20 2.58 4.10
CA LYS A 88 19.64 2.48 3.83
C LYS A 88 20.37 3.67 4.46
N LYS A 89 20.56 3.64 5.78
CA LYS A 89 21.66 4.26 6.55
C LYS A 89 21.44 4.03 8.06
N ALA A 90 21.84 2.86 8.53
CA ALA A 90 22.32 2.65 9.89
C ALA A 90 23.39 1.56 9.74
N ALA A 91 24.59 2.01 9.34
CA ALA A 91 25.82 1.26 9.52
C ALA A 91 26.16 1.25 11.01
#